data_AF-A0A3P7HC43-F1
#
_entry.id   AF-A0A3P7HC43-F1
#
_cell.length_a   1.000
_cell.length_b   1.000
_cell.length_c   1.000
_cell.angle_alpha   90.00
_cell.angle_beta   90.00
_cell.angle_gamma   90.00
#
_symmetry.space_group_name_H-M   'P 1'
#
loop_
_entity.id
_entity.type
_entity.pdbx_description
1 polymer ?
#
loop_
_entity_poly.entity_id
_entity_poly.type
_entity_poly.pdbx_seq_one_letter_code
_entity_poly.pdbx_strand_id
1 'polypeptide(L)'
;MISLENCQSSLDLHFCATVGFAGVSFSIFTMAGLRPVVLSGPSGAGKSTLLKMLMENFPQSFAFSVSHTSRKPRPGEIHGREYNFVSEEEMLKDIADGKFLEYSQFAGNYYGTPREAVTSPCTRSSFDHTLPRYFARPTQQWLRFLISGVRPNFCSLFSSWNTPYHVLESGRICILDVDANGVRSIYAAQPPLNARFIFIGPPSIEVLESRLRDRGTETEEKIISRLRQAKVDMEFANSSQGKLIYDAHIVNDDVEEAYEKLFEFLKDDIALTLDDERQQVAAS
;
A
#
# COMPACT_ATOMS: atom_id res chain seq x y z
N MET A 1 2.44 -32.76 24.31
CA MET A 1 3.26 -33.70 23.51
C MET A 1 2.63 -33.70 22.12
N ILE A 2 3.23 -32.97 21.18
CA ILE A 2 2.71 -32.86 19.81
C ILE A 2 3.33 -34.03 19.05
N SER A 3 2.50 -34.94 18.53
CA SER A 3 2.96 -36.01 17.64
C SER A 3 2.82 -35.52 16.21
N LEU A 4 3.93 -35.49 15.47
CA LEU A 4 3.98 -35.17 14.05
C LEU A 4 4.06 -36.48 13.27
N GLU A 5 2.98 -36.87 12.61
CA GLU A 5 3.03 -37.91 11.58
C GLU A 5 3.07 -37.24 10.21
N ASN A 6 4.10 -37.57 9.44
CA ASN A 6 4.30 -37.13 8.06
C ASN A 6 3.32 -37.84 7.13
N CYS A 7 2.56 -37.09 6.33
CA CYS A 7 1.90 -37.62 5.15
C CYS A 7 2.42 -36.88 3.91
N GLN A 8 3.04 -37.64 3.01
CA GLN A 8 3.58 -37.17 1.73
C GLN A 8 2.46 -36.93 0.71
N SER A 9 2.73 -35.96 -0.17
CA SER A 9 2.17 -35.72 -1.50
C SER A 9 1.06 -34.66 -1.64
N SER A 10 1.27 -33.82 -2.68
CA SER A 10 0.48 -32.70 -3.20
C SER A 10 0.66 -31.33 -2.51
N LEU A 11 0.96 -30.35 -3.37
CA LEU A 11 1.25 -28.95 -3.09
C LEU A 11 -0.05 -28.21 -2.73
N ASP A 12 -0.36 -28.11 -1.44
CA ASP A 12 -1.27 -27.12 -0.88
C ASP A 12 -0.92 -26.96 0.60
N LEU A 13 -0.17 -25.91 0.95
CA LEU A 13 0.18 -25.64 2.34
C LEU A 13 -0.99 -24.95 3.06
N HIS A 14 -2.05 -25.70 3.33
CA HIS A 14 -3.10 -25.32 4.28
C HIS A 14 -2.60 -25.53 5.71
N PHE A 15 -2.23 -24.46 6.42
CA PHE A 15 -1.94 -24.54 7.85
C PHE A 15 -3.24 -24.42 8.66
N CYS A 16 -3.92 -25.55 8.87
CA CYS A 16 -5.10 -25.62 9.73
C CYS A 16 -4.65 -25.81 11.19
N ALA A 17 -4.49 -24.73 11.95
CA ALA A 17 -4.26 -24.82 13.40
C ALA A 17 -5.60 -24.98 14.13
N THR A 18 -6.00 -26.22 14.39
CA THR A 18 -7.20 -26.53 15.19
C THR A 18 -6.88 -26.36 16.67
N VAL A 19 -7.27 -25.24 17.27
CA VAL A 19 -7.24 -25.11 18.74
C VAL A 19 -8.56 -25.67 19.27
N GLY A 20 -8.53 -26.92 19.73
CA GLY A 20 -9.72 -27.59 20.25
C GLY A 20 -10.12 -27.07 21.63
N PHE A 21 -11.22 -26.31 21.69
CA PHE A 21 -12.08 -26.23 22.87
C PHE A 21 -13.48 -26.72 22.47
N ALA A 22 -14.08 -27.53 23.35
CA ALA A 22 -15.35 -28.23 23.22
C ALA A 22 -16.33 -27.70 22.14
N GLY A 23 -16.43 -28.44 21.03
CA GLY A 23 -17.64 -28.48 20.20
C GLY A 23 -17.94 -27.28 19.29
N VAL A 24 -17.07 -26.26 19.22
CA VAL A 24 -17.22 -25.16 18.25
C VAL A 24 -16.09 -25.23 17.24
N SER A 25 -16.39 -25.62 16.01
CA SER A 25 -15.45 -25.48 14.90
C SER A 25 -15.36 -24.00 14.55
N PHE A 26 -14.36 -23.31 15.11
CA PHE A 26 -13.94 -22.03 14.57
C PHE A 26 -13.02 -22.32 13.38
N SER A 27 -13.54 -22.22 12.16
CA SER A 27 -12.68 -21.93 11.02
C SER A 27 -12.14 -20.53 11.24
N ILE A 28 -10.87 -20.41 11.62
CA ILE A 28 -10.13 -19.16 11.49
C ILE A 28 -9.94 -18.97 9.98
N PHE A 29 -10.94 -18.40 9.31
CA PHE A 29 -10.67 -17.73 8.05
C PHE A 29 -9.80 -16.52 8.42
N THR A 30 -8.50 -16.60 8.12
CA THR A 30 -7.73 -15.38 7.89
C THR A 30 -8.46 -14.67 6.76
N MET A 31 -9.29 -13.68 7.08
CA MET A 31 -9.82 -12.76 6.07
C MET A 31 -8.59 -12.16 5.41
N ALA A 32 -8.31 -12.56 4.18
CA ALA A 32 -7.19 -12.02 3.42
C ALA A 32 -7.49 -10.52 3.24
N GLY A 33 -6.87 -9.69 4.07
CA GLY A 33 -6.99 -8.24 3.95
C GLY A 33 -6.58 -7.80 2.55
N LEU A 34 -7.27 -6.79 2.03
CA LEU A 34 -6.96 -6.22 0.72
C LEU A 34 -5.49 -5.81 0.67
N ARG A 35 -4.77 -6.33 -0.32
CA ARG A 35 -3.34 -6.08 -0.48
C ARG A 35 -3.11 -4.74 -1.17
N PRO A 36 -2.24 -3.87 -0.65
CA PRO A 36 -1.82 -2.68 -1.38
C PRO A 36 -1.20 -3.05 -2.74
N VAL A 37 -1.34 -2.15 -3.71
CA VAL A 37 -0.71 -2.26 -5.02
C VAL A 37 0.38 -1.20 -5.11
N VAL A 38 1.63 -1.65 -5.20
CA VAL A 38 2.81 -0.82 -5.43
C VAL A 38 3.07 -0.78 -6.93
N LEU A 39 2.86 0.37 -7.53
CA LEU A 39 3.16 0.65 -8.94
C LEU A 39 4.46 1.42 -9.03
N SER A 40 5.35 0.96 -9.89
CA SER A 40 6.57 1.68 -10.22
C SER A 40 6.82 1.69 -11.71
N GLY A 41 7.70 2.58 -12.13
CA GLY A 41 8.10 2.70 -13.52
C GLY A 41 8.53 4.12 -13.87
N PRO A 42 9.23 4.31 -14.99
CA PRO A 42 9.77 5.60 -15.33
C PRO A 42 8.66 6.64 -15.56
N SER A 43 9.01 7.91 -15.33
CA SER A 43 8.12 9.02 -15.63
C SER A 43 7.85 9.09 -17.13
N GLY A 44 6.58 9.13 -17.53
CA GLY A 44 6.17 9.07 -18.95
C GLY A 44 5.79 7.67 -19.45
N ALA A 45 5.91 6.62 -18.63
CA ALA A 45 5.49 5.26 -18.97
C ALA A 45 3.96 5.05 -19.06
N GLY A 46 3.15 6.07 -18.75
CA GLY A 46 1.68 5.99 -18.81
C GLY A 46 0.97 5.41 -17.58
N LYS A 47 1.69 5.27 -16.45
CA LYS A 47 1.12 4.78 -15.16
C LYS A 47 -0.17 5.49 -14.77
N SER A 48 -0.16 6.83 -14.75
CA SER A 48 -1.33 7.63 -14.35
C SER A 48 -2.52 7.43 -15.28
N THR A 49 -2.29 7.15 -16.57
CA THR A 49 -3.36 6.86 -17.53
C THR A 49 -4.02 5.52 -17.21
N LEU A 50 -3.23 4.46 -17.04
CA LEU A 50 -3.74 3.12 -16.71
C LEU A 50 -4.47 3.11 -15.36
N LEU A 51 -3.93 3.83 -14.39
CA LEU A 51 -4.54 4.03 -13.09
C LEU A 51 -5.87 4.76 -13.16
N LYS A 52 -5.95 5.83 -13.96
CA LYS A 52 -7.19 6.55 -14.19
C LYS A 52 -8.25 5.63 -14.79
N MET A 53 -7.91 4.85 -15.82
CA MET A 53 -8.83 3.87 -16.42
C MET A 53 -9.30 2.83 -15.39
N LEU A 54 -8.39 2.33 -14.55
CA LEU A 54 -8.72 1.36 -13.50
C LEU A 54 -9.70 1.94 -12.47
N MET A 55 -9.49 3.18 -12.03
CA MET A 55 -10.39 3.86 -11.10
C MET A 55 -11.73 4.27 -11.71
N GLU A 56 -11.77 4.61 -13.00
CA GLU A 56 -13.02 4.91 -13.70
C GLU A 56 -13.89 3.65 -13.84
N ASN A 57 -13.27 2.49 -14.09
CA ASN A 57 -13.98 1.21 -14.20
C ASN A 57 -14.33 0.60 -12.83
N PHE A 58 -13.55 0.88 -11.78
CA PHE A 58 -13.74 0.34 -10.43
C PHE A 58 -13.64 1.44 -9.34
N PRO A 59 -14.57 2.41 -9.31
CA PRO A 59 -14.45 3.61 -8.49
C PRO A 59 -14.48 3.36 -6.98
N GLN A 60 -15.02 2.21 -6.55
CA GLN A 60 -15.08 1.83 -5.14
C GLN A 60 -13.98 0.85 -4.73
N SER A 61 -13.29 0.22 -5.68
CA SER A 61 -12.28 -0.81 -5.36
C SER A 61 -10.93 -0.22 -4.96
N PHE A 62 -10.65 1.03 -5.33
CA PHE A 62 -9.32 1.61 -5.19
C PHE A 62 -9.32 2.95 -4.46
N ALA A 63 -8.22 3.23 -3.76
CA ALA A 63 -7.92 4.55 -3.27
C ALA A 63 -6.40 4.82 -3.33
N PHE A 64 -6.04 6.06 -3.65
CA PHE A 64 -4.65 6.47 -3.69
C PHE A 64 -4.12 6.78 -2.28
N SER A 65 -2.92 6.30 -1.98
CA SER A 65 -2.10 6.95 -0.97
C SER A 65 -1.64 8.29 -1.53
N VAL A 66 -2.11 9.39 -0.94
CA VAL A 66 -1.66 10.72 -1.33
C VAL A 66 -0.28 10.97 -0.71
N SER A 67 0.77 10.73 -1.48
CA SER A 67 2.15 10.97 -1.05
C SER A 67 2.42 12.46 -0.81
N HIS A 68 3.38 12.76 0.05
CA HIS A 68 3.83 14.13 0.30
C HIS A 68 4.92 14.52 -0.69
N THR A 69 4.99 15.79 -1.06
CA THR A 69 6.10 16.33 -1.83
C THR A 69 6.45 17.75 -1.45
N SER A 70 7.74 18.09 -1.48
CA SER A 70 8.23 19.46 -1.32
C SER A 70 8.18 20.28 -2.61
N ARG A 71 7.77 19.67 -3.72
CA ARG A 71 7.62 20.35 -5.01
C ARG A 71 6.43 21.30 -4.99
N LYS A 72 6.51 22.42 -5.69
CA LYS A 72 5.33 23.26 -5.94
C LYS A 72 4.30 22.56 -6.84
N PRO A 73 2.98 22.70 -6.60
CA PRO A 73 1.95 22.18 -7.49
C PRO A 73 2.09 22.69 -8.93
N ARG A 74 1.88 21.82 -9.91
CA ARG A 74 1.71 22.19 -11.33
C ARG A 74 0.31 22.75 -11.56
N PRO A 75 0.09 23.51 -12.66
CA PRO A 75 -1.26 23.93 -13.03
C PRO A 75 -2.22 22.74 -13.12
N GLY A 76 -3.30 22.76 -12.33
CA GLY A 76 -4.32 21.70 -12.28
C GLY A 76 -4.11 20.63 -11.19
N GLU A 77 -2.96 20.59 -10.52
CA GLU A 77 -2.76 19.75 -9.34
C GLU A 77 -3.42 20.38 -8.10
N ILE A 78 -4.07 19.55 -7.27
CA ILE A 78 -4.78 19.98 -6.06
C ILE A 78 -4.14 19.30 -4.84
N HIS A 79 -3.85 20.10 -3.80
CA HIS A 79 -3.34 19.57 -2.52
C HIS A 79 -4.32 18.55 -1.93
N GLY A 80 -3.82 17.38 -1.53
CA GLY A 80 -4.63 16.29 -1.00
C GLY A 80 -5.27 15.40 -2.07
N ARG A 81 -5.07 15.69 -3.37
CA ARG A 81 -5.53 14.83 -4.48
C ARG A 81 -4.37 14.09 -5.12
N GLU A 82 -3.47 14.81 -5.80
CA GLU A 82 -2.27 14.21 -6.40
C GLU A 82 -1.17 14.00 -5.36
N TYR A 83 -0.91 15.05 -4.57
CA TYR A 83 0.09 15.04 -3.52
C TYR A 83 -0.35 15.94 -2.36
N ASN A 84 0.19 15.66 -1.18
CA ASN A 84 0.24 16.61 -0.09
C ASN A 84 1.47 17.50 -0.30
N PHE A 85 1.24 18.67 -0.89
CA PHE A 85 2.28 19.66 -1.13
C PHE A 85 2.66 20.35 0.18
N VAL A 86 3.86 20.10 0.68
CA VAL A 86 4.41 20.63 1.94
C VAL A 86 5.66 21.45 1.65
N SER A 87 6.13 22.23 2.64
CA SER A 87 7.42 22.92 2.51
C SER A 87 8.60 21.94 2.61
N GLU A 88 9.76 22.31 2.07
CA GLU A 88 10.97 21.48 2.21
C GLU A 88 11.37 21.32 3.70
N GLU A 89 11.23 22.37 4.49
CA GLU A 89 11.51 22.35 5.93
C GLU A 89 10.60 21.37 6.67
N GLU A 90 9.30 21.41 6.40
CA GLU A 90 8.31 20.49 6.96
C GLU A 90 8.58 19.03 6.53
N MET A 91 8.89 18.83 5.25
CA MET A 91 9.22 17.50 4.72
C MET A 91 10.45 16.90 5.42
N LEU A 92 11.51 17.68 5.61
CA LEU A 92 12.72 17.23 6.30
C LEU A 92 12.47 16.91 7.77
N LYS A 93 11.61 17.70 8.42
CA LYS A 93 11.17 17.42 9.79
C LYS A 93 10.40 16.11 9.88
N ASP A 94 9.45 15.88 8.98
CA ASP A 94 8.64 14.66 8.96
C ASP A 94 9.46 13.41 8.61
N ILE A 95 10.49 13.55 7.77
CA ILE A 95 11.50 12.52 7.53
C ILE A 95 12.26 12.21 8.83
N ALA A 96 12.74 13.24 9.55
CA ALA A 96 13.47 13.07 10.80
C ALA A 96 12.60 12.45 11.92
N ASP A 97 11.32 12.80 11.96
CA ASP A 97 10.32 12.24 12.87
C ASP A 97 9.90 10.81 12.47
N GLY A 98 10.40 10.29 11.34
CA GLY A 98 10.12 8.95 10.86
C GLY A 98 8.66 8.76 10.48
N LYS A 99 7.98 9.77 9.95
CA LYS A 99 6.56 9.69 9.55
C LYS A 99 6.34 9.01 8.20
N PHE A 100 7.39 8.87 7.39
CA PHE A 100 7.31 8.23 6.09
C PHE A 100 7.65 6.75 6.16
N LEU A 101 6.96 5.95 5.35
CA LEU A 101 7.32 4.57 5.04
C LEU A 101 8.60 4.55 4.20
N GLU A 102 8.63 5.42 3.19
CA GLU A 102 9.76 5.64 2.29
C GLU A 102 9.80 7.11 1.88
N TYR A 103 10.98 7.58 1.49
CA TYR A 103 11.14 8.89 0.88
C TYR A 103 12.27 8.87 -0.15
N SER A 104 12.15 9.70 -1.18
CA SER A 104 13.17 9.89 -2.20
C SER A 104 13.33 11.37 -2.58
N GLN A 105 14.47 11.71 -3.18
CA GLN A 105 14.72 13.05 -3.71
C GLN A 105 14.81 13.00 -5.23
N PHE A 106 14.00 13.81 -5.92
CA PHE A 106 13.96 13.92 -7.36
C PHE A 106 13.92 15.38 -7.82
N ALA A 107 14.85 15.75 -8.71
CA ALA A 107 15.00 17.10 -9.25
C ALA A 107 15.02 18.19 -8.16
N GLY A 108 15.72 17.93 -7.05
CA GLY A 108 15.83 18.84 -5.90
C GLY A 108 14.60 18.90 -5.00
N ASN A 109 13.57 18.07 -5.21
CA ASN A 109 12.39 18.01 -4.36
C ASN A 109 12.30 16.64 -3.69
N TYR A 110 11.76 16.61 -2.47
CA TYR A 110 11.50 15.38 -1.73
C TYR A 110 10.11 14.86 -2.03
N TYR A 111 9.98 13.54 -1.97
CA TYR A 111 8.73 12.79 -2.10
C TYR A 111 8.70 11.74 -1.00
N GLY A 112 7.54 11.44 -0.44
CA GLY A 112 7.44 10.41 0.59
C GLY A 112 6.02 9.90 0.80
N THR A 113 5.92 8.58 0.96
CA THR A 113 4.67 7.89 1.28
C THR A 113 4.48 7.88 2.79
N PRO A 114 3.43 8.52 3.34
CA PRO A 114 3.22 8.54 4.79
C PRO A 114 2.98 7.12 5.31
N ARG A 115 3.57 6.78 6.45
CA ARG A 115 3.47 5.42 7.02
C ARG A 115 2.03 5.02 7.28
N GLU A 116 1.22 5.97 7.74
CA GLU A 116 -0.21 5.79 8.02
C GLU A 116 -1.03 5.34 6.79
N ALA A 117 -0.60 5.67 5.57
CA ALA A 117 -1.31 5.26 4.36
C ALA A 117 -1.25 3.75 4.09
N VAL A 118 -0.26 3.05 4.66
CA VAL A 118 -0.12 1.59 4.54
C VAL A 118 -0.31 0.87 5.88
N THR A 119 -0.20 1.58 7.00
CA THR A 119 -0.51 1.04 8.32
C THR A 119 -1.95 1.37 8.66
N SER A 120 -2.90 0.63 8.10
CA SER A 120 -4.16 0.37 8.83
C SER A 120 -4.21 -1.10 9.21
N PRO A 121 -4.76 -1.43 10.39
CA PRO A 121 -4.54 -2.75 10.97
C PRO A 121 -5.31 -3.81 10.20
N CYS A 122 -4.60 -4.86 9.79
CA CYS A 122 -5.12 -6.22 9.81
C CYS A 122 -5.38 -6.63 11.29
N THR A 123 -6.26 -5.91 11.98
CA THR A 123 -6.85 -6.31 13.26
C THR A 123 -8.29 -5.83 13.29
N ARG A 124 -9.15 -6.42 12.45
CA ARG A 124 -10.42 -6.89 12.99
C ARG A 124 -10.12 -8.09 13.89
N SER A 125 -9.53 -7.83 15.07
CA SER A 125 -9.96 -8.62 16.21
C SER A 125 -11.40 -8.18 16.41
N SER A 126 -12.34 -9.04 16.03
CA SER A 126 -13.70 -8.98 16.54
C SER A 126 -13.63 -8.84 18.07
N PHE A 127 -13.65 -7.60 18.57
CA PHE A 127 -14.25 -7.32 19.86
C PHE A 127 -15.74 -7.52 19.63
N ASP A 128 -16.13 -8.78 19.72
CA ASP A 128 -17.51 -9.21 19.74
C ASP A 128 -18.19 -8.52 20.92
N HIS A 129 -19.04 -7.55 20.61
CA HIS A 129 -19.95 -6.91 21.56
C HIS A 129 -21.20 -7.75 21.81
N THR A 130 -21.12 -9.09 21.73
CA THR A 130 -22.18 -10.01 22.14
C THR A 130 -21.70 -11.08 23.12
N LEU A 131 -21.20 -10.67 24.29
CA LEU A 131 -21.24 -11.54 25.46
C LEU A 131 -22.67 -11.59 26.04
N PRO A 132 -23.29 -12.79 26.20
CA PRO A 132 -24.56 -12.92 26.91
C PRO A 132 -24.38 -12.51 28.37
N ARG A 133 -25.24 -11.58 28.83
CA ARG A 133 -25.40 -11.25 30.25
C ARG A 133 -25.90 -12.49 31.01
N TYR A 134 -25.03 -13.35 31.55
CA TYR A 134 -25.38 -14.18 32.70
C TYR A 134 -24.13 -14.64 33.46
N PHE A 135 -24.20 -14.48 34.78
CA PHE A 135 -23.26 -14.87 35.85
C PHE A 135 -22.16 -13.88 36.29
N ALA A 136 -22.60 -13.08 37.28
CA ALA A 136 -22.00 -12.98 38.62
C ALA A 136 -20.78 -12.05 38.85
N ARG A 137 -21.04 -10.96 39.59
CA ARG A 137 -20.07 -10.32 40.51
C ARG A 137 -19.62 -11.36 41.55
N PRO A 138 -18.37 -11.31 42.08
CA PRO A 138 -18.20 -10.54 43.31
C PRO A 138 -16.85 -9.83 43.53
N THR A 139 -16.99 -8.67 44.19
CA THR A 139 -16.15 -8.07 45.26
C THR A 139 -14.70 -7.64 45.01
N GLN A 140 -14.48 -6.35 45.28
CA GLN A 140 -13.21 -5.67 45.50
C GLN A 140 -12.31 -6.40 46.51
N GLN A 141 -11.18 -6.94 46.06
CA GLN A 141 -9.86 -6.84 46.71
C GLN A 141 -8.83 -7.50 45.80
N TRP A 142 -7.59 -6.99 45.82
CA TRP A 142 -6.42 -7.43 45.03
C TRP A 142 -6.17 -6.69 43.71
N LEU A 143 -5.95 -5.38 43.84
CA LEU A 143 -5.20 -4.58 42.87
C LEU A 143 -4.12 -3.79 43.62
N ARG A 144 -3.06 -4.47 44.07
CA ARG A 144 -1.77 -3.89 44.53
C ARG A 144 -0.66 -4.90 44.29
N PHE A 145 0.48 -4.43 43.77
CA PHE A 145 1.64 -5.16 43.21
C PHE A 145 1.38 -5.67 41.79
N LEU A 146 1.72 -4.95 40.71
CA LEU A 146 3.04 -4.41 40.36
C LEU A 146 2.88 -3.18 39.45
N ILE A 147 2.77 -1.99 40.04
CA ILE A 147 3.16 -0.73 39.40
C ILE A 147 4.05 0.00 40.40
N SER A 148 5.35 -0.21 40.28
CA SER A 148 6.36 0.74 40.77
C SER A 148 7.36 0.96 39.65
N GLY A 149 7.13 2.01 38.86
CA GLY A 149 8.19 2.61 38.07
C GLY A 149 8.00 2.68 36.56
N VAL A 150 6.87 3.20 36.05
CA VAL A 150 6.88 4.03 34.82
C VAL A 150 5.78 5.10 34.96
N ARG A 151 6.12 6.36 34.67
CA ARG A 151 5.23 7.52 34.78
C ARG A 151 4.07 7.42 33.77
N PRO A 152 2.83 7.85 34.12
CA PRO A 152 1.77 8.01 33.14
C PRO A 152 1.98 9.34 32.42
N ASN A 153 2.38 9.31 31.15
CA ASN A 153 2.23 10.40 30.20
C ASN A 153 2.32 9.80 28.80
N PHE A 154 1.32 9.00 28.43
CA PHE A 154 1.17 8.49 27.06
C PHE A 154 -0.32 8.42 26.72
N CYS A 155 -1.02 9.54 26.87
CA CYS A 155 -2.43 9.62 26.46
C CYS A 155 -2.88 11.05 26.09
N SER A 156 -1.97 11.90 25.60
CA SER A 156 -2.31 13.28 25.22
C SER A 156 -1.65 13.77 23.92
N LEU A 157 -1.30 12.88 22.99
CA LEU A 157 -0.78 13.28 21.67
C LEU A 157 -1.68 12.85 20.49
N PHE A 158 -2.78 12.14 20.72
CA PHE A 158 -3.75 11.79 19.68
C PHE A 158 -5.03 12.62 19.80
N SER A 159 -4.90 13.94 19.86
CA SER A 159 -6.07 14.83 19.88
C SER A 159 -5.84 16.10 19.06
N SER A 160 -5.32 15.97 17.83
CA SER A 160 -5.34 17.08 16.87
C SER A 160 -5.13 16.70 15.40
N TRP A 161 -5.54 15.53 14.90
CA TRP A 161 -5.54 15.33 13.43
C TRP A 161 -6.76 14.52 13.02
N ASN A 162 -7.75 15.22 12.45
CA ASN A 162 -8.81 14.64 11.67
C ASN A 162 -8.28 14.60 10.22
N THR A 163 -7.43 13.62 9.90
CA THR A 163 -6.95 13.38 8.54
C THR A 163 -7.76 12.23 7.93
N PRO A 164 -8.45 12.43 6.79
CA PRO A 164 -9.42 11.46 6.25
C PRO A 164 -8.77 10.28 5.50
N TYR A 165 -7.60 9.80 5.94
CA TYR A 165 -6.76 8.88 5.16
C TYR A 165 -6.57 7.53 5.84
N HIS A 166 -7.63 6.75 5.93
CA HIS A 166 -7.56 5.32 6.25
C HIS A 166 -8.01 4.50 5.04
N VAL A 167 -7.11 4.35 4.04
CA VAL A 167 -7.44 3.66 2.80
C VAL A 167 -7.74 2.18 3.05
N LEU A 168 -6.99 1.52 3.93
CA LEU A 168 -7.18 0.10 4.20
C LEU A 168 -8.39 -0.19 5.11
N GLU A 169 -8.91 0.80 5.84
CA GLU A 169 -10.17 0.66 6.61
C GLU A 169 -11.42 0.87 5.75
N SER A 170 -11.25 1.42 4.54
CA SER A 170 -12.36 1.76 3.64
C SER A 170 -12.86 0.60 2.77
N GLY A 171 -12.29 -0.62 2.92
CA GLY A 171 -12.60 -1.76 2.04
C GLY A 171 -12.06 -1.57 0.62
N ARG A 172 -11.02 -0.74 0.45
CA ARG A 172 -10.40 -0.41 -0.83
C ARG A 172 -8.96 -0.84 -0.90
N ILE A 173 -8.51 -1.16 -2.10
CA ILE A 173 -7.11 -1.44 -2.43
C ILE A 173 -6.34 -0.12 -2.43
N CYS A 174 -5.31 -0.02 -1.58
CA CYS A 174 -4.41 1.13 -1.54
C CYS A 174 -3.42 1.09 -2.71
N ILE A 175 -3.34 2.16 -3.48
CA ILE A 175 -2.37 2.31 -4.57
C ILE A 175 -1.21 3.21 -4.13
N LEU A 176 0.01 2.72 -4.34
CA LEU A 176 1.27 3.39 -4.05
C LEU A 176 2.04 3.60 -5.37
N ASP A 177 2.15 4.85 -5.85
CA ASP A 177 2.97 5.20 -7.03
C ASP A 177 4.37 5.64 -6.58
N VAL A 178 5.38 4.78 -6.75
CA VAL A 178 6.73 4.96 -6.21
C VAL A 178 7.82 4.69 -7.26
N ASP A 179 9.03 5.19 -7.01
CA ASP A 179 10.21 4.89 -7.84
C ASP A 179 10.89 3.56 -7.44
N ALA A 180 11.97 3.20 -8.14
CA ALA A 180 12.74 1.99 -7.86
C ALA A 180 13.31 1.93 -6.43
N ASN A 181 13.68 3.07 -5.83
CA ASN A 181 14.17 3.12 -4.45
C ASN A 181 13.02 2.97 -3.45
N GLY A 182 11.86 3.56 -3.75
CA GLY A 182 10.62 3.37 -3.00
C GLY A 182 10.22 1.88 -2.97
N VAL A 183 10.25 1.20 -4.13
CA VAL A 183 10.00 -0.25 -4.21
C VAL A 183 10.93 -1.04 -3.28
N ARG A 184 12.25 -0.76 -3.33
CA ARG A 184 13.22 -1.44 -2.45
C ARG A 184 12.93 -1.20 -0.97
N SER A 185 12.61 0.04 -0.61
CA SER A 185 12.33 0.45 0.76
C SER A 185 11.07 -0.23 1.29
N ILE A 186 10.00 -0.25 0.49
CA ILE A 186 8.73 -0.90 0.85
C ILE A 186 8.91 -2.41 0.95
N TYR A 187 9.62 -3.03 0.00
CA TYR A 187 9.88 -4.46 0.01
C TYR A 187 10.74 -4.91 1.21
N ALA A 188 11.67 -4.05 1.65
CA ALA A 188 12.53 -4.31 2.81
C ALA A 188 11.91 -3.90 4.17
N ALA A 189 10.71 -3.31 4.16
CA ALA A 189 10.05 -2.83 5.38
C ALA A 189 9.75 -3.98 6.37
N GLN A 190 9.74 -3.66 7.67
CA GLN A 190 9.39 -4.60 8.72
C GLN A 190 8.25 -4.05 9.60
N PRO A 191 7.16 -4.82 9.82
CA PRO A 191 6.86 -6.11 9.19
C PRO A 191 6.70 -5.98 7.65
N PRO A 192 6.95 -7.06 6.88
CA PRO A 192 6.85 -7.03 5.43
C PRO A 192 5.42 -6.66 5.02
N LEU A 193 5.32 -5.71 4.09
CA LEU A 193 4.03 -5.33 3.52
C LEU A 193 3.60 -6.42 2.54
N ASN A 194 2.46 -7.05 2.79
CA ASN A 194 1.82 -7.97 1.83
C ASN A 194 1.19 -7.17 0.70
N ALA A 195 2.01 -6.65 -0.21
CA ALA A 195 1.61 -5.84 -1.35
C ALA A 195 1.89 -6.56 -2.67
N ARG A 196 1.14 -6.16 -3.71
CA ARG A 196 1.41 -6.51 -5.10
C ARG A 196 2.37 -5.50 -5.72
N PHE A 197 3.50 -5.94 -6.24
CA PHE A 197 4.49 -5.07 -6.87
C PHE A 197 4.42 -5.19 -8.40
N ILE A 198 4.10 -4.08 -9.07
CA ILE A 198 3.89 -4.04 -10.52
C ILE A 198 4.80 -2.98 -11.14
N PHE A 199 5.62 -3.39 -12.10
CA PHE A 199 6.41 -2.48 -12.92
C PHE A 199 5.69 -2.16 -14.22
N ILE A 200 5.53 -0.87 -14.55
CA ILE A 200 4.97 -0.39 -15.82
C ILE A 200 6.03 0.43 -16.56
N GLY A 201 6.53 -0.11 -17.68
CA GLY A 201 7.59 0.50 -18.46
C GLY A 201 7.17 0.84 -19.90
N PRO A 202 7.85 1.77 -20.57
CA PRO A 202 7.76 1.96 -22.01
C PRO A 202 8.39 0.75 -22.75
N PRO A 203 8.09 0.55 -24.05
CA PRO A 203 8.74 -0.49 -24.85
C PRO A 203 10.24 -0.27 -25.00
N SER A 204 10.69 0.98 -25.08
CA SER A 204 12.11 1.34 -25.10
C SER A 204 12.36 2.73 -24.53
N ILE A 205 13.62 3.05 -24.25
CA ILE A 205 14.02 4.37 -23.76
C ILE A 205 13.86 5.44 -24.84
N GLU A 206 14.04 5.09 -26.11
CA GLU A 206 13.88 5.98 -27.27
C GLU A 206 12.41 6.38 -27.44
N VAL A 207 11.49 5.43 -27.28
CA VAL A 207 10.05 5.71 -27.28
C VAL A 207 9.67 6.62 -26.11
N LEU A 208 10.28 6.41 -24.93
CA LEU A 208 10.07 7.30 -23.79
C LEU A 208 10.58 8.72 -24.05
N GLU A 209 11.75 8.85 -24.67
CA GLU A 209 12.33 10.14 -25.03
C GLU A 209 11.43 10.93 -25.98
N SER A 210 10.94 10.29 -27.05
CA SER A 210 9.97 10.91 -27.95
C SER A 210 8.75 11.41 -27.17
N ARG A 211 8.15 10.55 -26.34
CA ARG A 211 6.97 10.89 -25.51
C ARG A 211 7.21 12.05 -24.55
N LEU A 212 8.43 12.25 -24.05
CA LEU A 212 8.79 13.36 -23.16
C LEU A 212 9.00 14.66 -23.95
N ARG A 213 9.66 14.58 -25.11
CA ARG A 213 9.94 15.74 -25.98
C ARG A 213 8.67 16.28 -26.62
N ASP A 214 7.78 15.39 -27.08
CA ASP A 214 6.52 15.75 -27.75
C ASP A 214 5.56 16.54 -26.84
N ARG A 215 5.70 16.42 -25.51
CA ARG A 215 4.92 17.21 -24.55
C ARG A 215 5.30 18.69 -24.56
N GLY A 216 6.54 19.04 -24.92
CA GLY A 216 7.02 20.44 -25.02
C GLY A 216 7.00 21.26 -23.73
N THR A 217 6.70 20.67 -22.56
CA THR A 217 6.54 21.39 -21.29
C THR A 217 7.81 21.47 -20.44
N GLU A 218 8.90 20.81 -20.86
CA GLU A 218 10.10 20.61 -20.05
C GLU A 218 11.36 21.11 -20.75
N THR A 219 12.35 21.56 -19.98
CA THR A 219 13.66 21.95 -20.51
C THR A 219 14.49 20.72 -20.82
N GLU A 220 15.48 20.86 -21.70
CA GLU A 220 16.38 19.74 -22.08
C GLU A 220 17.07 19.11 -20.86
N GLU A 221 17.48 19.92 -19.88
CA GLU A 221 18.13 19.42 -18.67
C GLU A 221 17.20 18.51 -17.85
N LYS A 222 15.92 18.86 -17.79
CA LYS A 222 14.90 18.06 -17.10
C LYS A 222 14.59 16.78 -17.87
N ILE A 223 14.52 16.84 -19.20
CA ILE A 223 14.31 15.67 -20.06
C ILE A 223 15.46 14.68 -19.87
N ILE A 224 16.71 15.15 -19.96
CA ILE A 224 17.91 14.32 -19.74
C ILE A 224 17.90 13.71 -18.33
N SER A 225 17.52 14.48 -17.31
CA SER A 225 17.42 13.95 -15.94
C SER A 225 16.36 12.85 -15.82
N ARG A 226 15.21 12.99 -16.49
CA ARG A 226 14.17 11.96 -16.50
C ARG A 226 14.60 10.70 -17.24
N LEU A 227 15.28 10.84 -18.37
CA LEU A 227 15.80 9.70 -19.13
C LEU A 227 16.87 8.93 -18.34
N ARG A 228 17.75 9.65 -17.63
CA ARG A 228 18.73 9.02 -16.74
C ARG A 228 18.04 8.20 -15.65
N GLN A 229 17.04 8.78 -14.99
CA GLN A 229 16.28 8.05 -13.96
C GLN A 229 15.52 6.86 -14.56
N ALA A 230 14.92 7.05 -15.73
CA ALA A 230 14.18 6.00 -16.40
C ALA A 230 15.05 4.80 -16.75
N LYS A 231 16.30 5.04 -17.16
CA LYS A 231 17.29 4.00 -17.37
C LYS A 231 17.57 3.22 -16.09
N VAL A 232 17.76 3.92 -14.96
CA VAL A 232 17.96 3.28 -13.64
C VAL A 232 16.75 2.43 -13.24
N ASP A 233 15.54 2.95 -13.41
CA ASP A 233 14.31 2.23 -13.07
C ASP A 233 14.14 0.96 -13.91
N MET A 234 14.40 1.04 -15.22
CA MET A 234 14.33 -0.09 -16.15
C MET A 234 15.45 -1.11 -15.89
N GLU A 235 16.68 -0.66 -15.60
CA GLU A 235 17.79 -1.55 -15.24
C GLU A 235 17.50 -2.29 -13.93
N PHE A 236 16.95 -1.61 -12.93
CA PHE A 236 16.53 -2.25 -11.69
C PHE A 236 15.44 -3.29 -11.93
N ALA A 237 14.39 -2.92 -12.65
CA ALA A 237 13.29 -3.83 -12.97
C ALA A 237 13.78 -5.10 -13.69
N ASN A 238 14.69 -4.95 -14.65
CA ASN A 238 15.24 -6.07 -15.41
C ASN A 238 16.34 -6.87 -14.68
N SER A 239 16.88 -6.34 -13.58
CA SER A 239 17.89 -7.02 -12.77
C SER A 239 17.32 -8.28 -12.10
N SER A 240 18.20 -9.19 -11.67
CA SER A 240 17.78 -10.38 -10.91
C SER A 240 17.02 -10.03 -9.63
N GLN A 241 17.36 -8.91 -8.99
CA GLN A 241 16.66 -8.44 -7.80
C GLN A 241 15.26 -7.90 -8.15
N GLY A 242 15.15 -7.09 -9.20
CA GLY A 242 13.86 -6.56 -9.65
C GLY A 242 12.88 -7.67 -10.02
N LYS A 243 13.35 -8.67 -10.76
CA LYS A 243 12.56 -9.86 -11.13
C LYS A 243 12.09 -10.70 -9.95
N LEU A 244 12.75 -10.59 -8.78
CA LEU A 244 12.31 -11.25 -7.54
C LEU A 244 11.29 -10.40 -6.77
N ILE A 245 11.32 -9.07 -6.94
CA ILE A 245 10.45 -8.14 -6.22
C ILE A 245 9.13 -7.93 -6.96
N TYR A 246 9.16 -7.75 -8.28
CA TYR A 246 7.96 -7.48 -9.06
C TYR A 246 7.19 -8.76 -9.36
N ASP A 247 5.92 -8.77 -9.01
CA ASP A 247 4.98 -9.81 -9.37
C ASP A 247 4.55 -9.74 -10.85
N ALA A 248 4.60 -8.53 -11.44
CA ALA A 248 4.23 -8.30 -12.83
C ALA A 248 5.08 -7.21 -13.49
N HIS A 249 5.39 -7.42 -14.77
CA HIS A 249 6.04 -6.46 -15.66
C HIS A 249 5.12 -6.17 -16.86
N ILE A 250 4.67 -4.93 -16.98
CA ILE A 250 3.77 -4.47 -18.03
C ILE A 250 4.50 -3.50 -18.94
N VAL A 251 4.59 -3.84 -20.22
CA VAL A 251 5.12 -2.96 -21.26
C VAL A 251 3.96 -2.17 -21.85
N ASN A 252 4.01 -0.85 -21.75
CA ASN A 252 3.00 0.07 -22.24
C ASN A 252 3.39 0.67 -23.60
N ASP A 253 3.28 -0.17 -24.61
CA ASP A 253 3.34 0.23 -26.02
C ASP A 253 1.95 0.71 -26.49
N ASP A 254 0.94 -0.15 -26.29
CA ASP A 254 -0.47 0.14 -26.45
C ASP A 254 -1.19 0.25 -25.10
N VAL A 255 -2.03 1.27 -24.94
CA VAL A 255 -2.67 1.59 -23.66
C VAL A 255 -3.75 0.57 -23.30
N GLU A 256 -4.48 0.06 -24.29
CA GLU A 256 -5.58 -0.88 -24.09
C GLU A 256 -5.03 -2.26 -23.70
N GLU A 257 -4.02 -2.74 -24.42
CA GLU A 257 -3.34 -4.01 -24.09
C GLU A 257 -2.66 -3.94 -22.71
N ALA A 258 -2.01 -2.81 -22.38
CA ALA A 258 -1.39 -2.62 -21.08
C ALA A 258 -2.43 -2.57 -19.94
N TYR A 259 -3.60 -1.99 -20.20
CA TYR A 259 -4.71 -1.96 -19.25
C TYR A 259 -5.27 -3.36 -19.00
N GLU A 260 -5.49 -4.15 -20.04
CA GLU A 260 -5.98 -5.53 -19.91
C GLU A 260 -5.02 -6.38 -19.07
N LYS A 261 -3.71 -6.27 -19.31
CA LYS A 261 -2.69 -6.96 -18.49
C LYS A 261 -2.73 -6.54 -17.02
N LEU A 262 -2.90 -5.25 -16.75
CA LEU A 262 -3.01 -4.71 -15.39
C LEU A 262 -4.28 -5.23 -14.71
N PHE A 263 -5.41 -5.20 -15.41
CA PHE A 263 -6.69 -5.68 -14.91
C PHE A 263 -6.65 -7.18 -14.61
N GLU A 264 -6.16 -7.99 -15.55
CA GLU A 264 -6.07 -9.45 -15.37
C GLU A 264 -5.20 -9.83 -14.16
N PHE A 265 -4.15 -9.07 -13.89
CA PHE A 265 -3.30 -9.28 -12.73
C PHE A 265 -3.99 -8.91 -11.40
N LEU A 266 -4.87 -7.91 -11.41
CA LEU A 266 -5.56 -7.40 -10.22
C LEU A 266 -6.99 -7.93 -10.04
N LYS A 267 -7.53 -8.70 -10.99
CA LYS A 267 -8.96 -9.08 -11.03
C LYS A 267 -9.44 -9.78 -9.75
N ASP A 268 -8.62 -10.65 -9.17
CA ASP A 268 -8.98 -11.39 -7.96
C ASP A 268 -8.98 -10.45 -6.74
N ASP A 269 -7.99 -9.55 -6.65
CA ASP A 269 -7.93 -8.53 -5.60
C ASP A 269 -9.14 -7.57 -5.72
N ILE A 270 -9.52 -7.18 -6.94
CA ILE A 270 -10.71 -6.37 -7.21
C ILE A 270 -11.99 -7.11 -6.81
N ALA A 271 -12.12 -8.40 -7.15
CA ALA A 271 -13.31 -9.19 -6.81
C ALA A 271 -13.58 -9.19 -5.30
N LEU A 272 -12.52 -9.26 -4.47
CA LEU A 272 -12.66 -9.18 -3.01
C LEU A 272 -13.30 -7.87 -2.54
N THR A 273 -13.01 -6.75 -3.20
CA THR A 273 -13.61 -5.45 -2.84
C THR A 273 -15.11 -5.41 -3.12
N LEU A 274 -15.56 -6.08 -4.19
CA LEU A 274 -16.96 -6.09 -4.61
C LEU A 274 -17.82 -7.03 -3.76
N ASP A 275 -17.22 -8.12 -3.26
CA ASP A 275 -17.89 -9.04 -2.34
C ASP A 275 -18.11 -8.42 -0.95
N ASP A 276 -17.15 -7.63 -0.46
CA ASP A 276 -17.29 -6.85 0.78
C ASP A 276 -18.43 -5.83 0.70
N GLU A 277 -18.62 -5.16 -0.44
CA GLU A 277 -19.75 -4.25 -0.66
C GLU A 277 -21.10 -4.98 -0.56
N ARG A 278 -21.23 -6.14 -1.21
CA ARG A 278 -22.47 -6.93 -1.17
C ARG A 278 -22.83 -7.36 0.24
N GLN A 279 -21.84 -7.71 1.05
CA GLN A 279 -22.05 -8.09 2.44
C GLN A 279 -22.45 -6.90 3.31
N GLN A 280 -21.87 -5.72 3.10
CA GLN A 280 -22.24 -4.51 3.83
C GLN A 280 -23.66 -4.04 3.52
N VAL A 281 -24.06 -4.06 2.23
CA VAL A 281 -25.43 -3.70 1.81
C VAL A 281 -26.46 -4.73 2.29
N ALA A 282 -26.10 -6.01 2.35
CA ALA A 282 -27.00 -7.05 2.87
C ALA A 282 -27.18 -6.98 4.41
N ALA A 283 -26.27 -6.32 5.12
CA ALA A 283 -26.31 -6.18 6.58
C ALA A 283 -26.98 -4.88 7.07
N SER A 284 -27.32 -3.96 6.16
CA SER A 284 -27.98 -2.67 6.42
C SER A 284 -29.46 -2.69 6.09
#